data_AF-A0A7R9HUL9-F1
#
_entry.id   AF-A0A7R9HUL9-F1
#
_cell.length_a   1.000
_cell.length_b   1.000
_cell.length_c   1.000
_cell.angle_alpha   90.00
_cell.angle_beta   90.00
_cell.angle_gamma   90.00
#
_symmetry.space_group_name_H-M   'P 1'
#
loop_
_entity.id
_entity.type
_entity.pdbx_description
1 polymer ?
#
loop_
_entity_poly.entity_id
_entity_poly.type
_entity_poly.pdbx_seq_one_letter_code
_entity_poly.pdbx_strand_id
1 'polypeptide(L)'
;MDRFSQFFICPLMKREAMQREREAIESEFQMAVPSDAYRKQQILCSLAQVGHPINKFTWGNLKTLKDNVTDDQLYSAVHEFRQQHYSSHRMTLAVQ
;
A
#
# COMPACT_ATOMS: atom_id res chain seq x y z
N MET A 1 23.21 -7.70 -0.55
CA MET A 1 22.41 -7.44 0.66
C MET A 1 22.31 -5.96 0.98
N ASP A 2 23.40 -5.20 0.87
CA ASP A 2 23.45 -3.78 1.24
C ASP A 2 22.35 -2.93 0.61
N ARG A 3 22.17 -2.98 -0.72
CA ARG A 3 21.12 -2.19 -1.39
C ARG A 3 19.70 -2.55 -0.94
N PHE A 4 19.42 -3.83 -0.70
CA PHE A 4 18.11 -4.31 -0.27
C PHE A 4 17.80 -3.88 1.18
N SER A 5 18.79 -3.97 2.08
CA SER A 5 18.62 -3.58 3.48
C SER A 5 18.23 -2.11 3.66
N GLN A 6 18.69 -1.23 2.76
CA GLN A 6 18.39 0.20 2.80
C GLN A 6 16.89 0.52 2.67
N PHE A 7 16.10 -0.37 2.06
CA PHE A 7 14.64 -0.19 1.97
C PHE A 7 13.98 -0.18 3.36
N PHE A 8 14.54 -0.93 4.30
CA PHE A 8 14.02 -1.01 5.67
C PHE A 8 14.69 -0.01 6.60
N ILE A 9 15.96 0.35 6.36
CA ILE A 9 16.75 1.24 7.23
C ILE A 9 16.47 2.72 6.96
N CYS A 10 16.60 3.17 5.71
CA CYS A 10 16.48 4.58 5.34
C CYS A 10 16.04 4.73 3.87
N PRO A 11 14.77 4.41 3.55
CA PRO A 11 14.25 4.63 2.21
C PRO A 11 14.09 6.13 1.95
N LEU A 12 14.47 6.56 0.75
CA LEU A 12 14.42 7.98 0.37
C LEU A 12 13.00 8.54 0.25
N MET A 13 12.03 7.71 -0.15
CA MET A 13 10.61 8.05 -0.31
C MET A 13 10.39 9.40 -1.00
N LYS A 14 11.00 9.60 -2.17
CA LYS A 14 10.95 10.86 -2.92
C LYS A 14 9.52 11.22 -3.34
N ARG A 15 9.14 12.49 -3.19
CA ARG A 15 7.79 13.00 -3.54
C ARG A 15 7.46 12.79 -5.01
N GLU A 16 8.43 13.00 -5.89
CA GLU A 16 8.27 12.84 -7.33
C GLU A 16 8.10 11.36 -7.71
N ALA A 17 8.67 10.44 -6.93
CA ALA A 17 8.43 9.01 -7.11
C ALA A 17 7.00 8.65 -6.69
N MET A 18 6.48 9.20 -5.59
CA MET A 18 5.12 8.89 -5.13
C MET A 18 4.04 9.18 -6.18
N GLN A 19 4.18 10.26 -6.95
CA GLN A 19 3.22 10.56 -8.02
C GLN A 19 3.22 9.48 -9.11
N ARG A 20 4.41 9.01 -9.54
CA ARG A 20 4.53 7.92 -10.52
C ARG A 20 4.02 6.60 -9.94
N GLU A 21 4.29 6.32 -8.68
CA GLU A 21 3.80 5.10 -8.02
C GLU A 21 2.26 5.07 -7.92
N ARG A 22 1.59 6.21 -7.73
CA ARG A 22 0.11 6.26 -7.75
C ARG A 22 -0.47 5.83 -9.09
N GLU A 23 0.13 6.25 -10.20
CA GLU A 23 -0.28 5.85 -11.56
C GLU A 23 -0.01 4.35 -11.78
N ALA A 24 1.10 3.83 -11.26
CA ALA A 24 1.40 2.40 -11.31
C ALA A 24 0.36 1.56 -10.53
N ILE A 25 0.01 1.98 -9.31
CA ILE A 25 -1.03 1.34 -8.49
C ILE A 25 -2.38 1.34 -9.22
N GLU A 26 -2.74 2.43 -9.89
CA GLU A 26 -3.95 2.49 -10.70
C GLU A 26 -3.90 1.49 -11.86
N SER A 27 -2.77 1.41 -12.57
CA SER A 27 -2.60 0.44 -13.65
C SER A 27 -2.74 -1.00 -13.16
N GLU A 28 -2.12 -1.34 -12.02
CA GLU A 28 -2.27 -2.63 -11.36
C GLU A 28 -3.73 -2.90 -10.97
N PHE A 29 -4.41 -1.90 -10.40
CA PHE A 29 -5.83 -2.02 -10.04
C PHE A 29 -6.69 -2.30 -11.27
N GLN A 30 -6.54 -1.52 -12.35
CA GLN A 30 -7.31 -1.72 -13.59
C GLN A 30 -7.05 -3.09 -14.23
N MET A 31 -5.82 -3.59 -14.18
CA MET A 31 -5.49 -4.95 -14.61
C MET A 31 -6.15 -6.03 -13.73
N ALA A 32 -6.34 -5.75 -12.45
CA ALA A 32 -6.96 -6.67 -11.49
C ALA A 32 -8.49 -6.66 -11.51
N VAL A 33 -9.13 -5.54 -11.89
CA VAL A 33 -10.60 -5.39 -11.97
C VAL A 33 -11.32 -6.53 -12.69
N PRO A 34 -10.87 -7.02 -13.87
CA PRO A 34 -11.58 -8.09 -14.58
C PRO A 34 -11.38 -9.49 -13.96
N SER A 35 -10.50 -9.65 -12.97
CA SER A 35 -10.25 -10.94 -12.33
C SER A 35 -11.38 -11.32 -11.38
N ASP A 36 -12.08 -12.41 -11.69
CA ASP A 36 -13.15 -12.95 -10.83
C ASP A 36 -12.65 -13.35 -9.44
N ALA A 37 -11.38 -13.79 -9.32
CA ALA A 37 -10.80 -14.11 -8.03
C ALA A 37 -10.76 -12.89 -7.10
N TYR A 38 -10.29 -11.75 -7.62
CA TYR A 38 -10.23 -10.50 -6.85
C TYR A 38 -11.60 -9.91 -6.58
N ARG A 39 -12.51 -9.97 -7.56
CA ARG A 39 -13.91 -9.54 -7.37
C ARG A 39 -14.59 -10.34 -6.26
N LYS A 40 -14.45 -11.68 -6.29
CA LYS A 40 -15.00 -12.57 -5.26
C LYS A 40 -14.42 -12.25 -3.89
N GLN A 41 -13.11 -12.07 -3.78
CA GLN A 41 -12.46 -11.70 -2.53
C GLN A 41 -12.99 -10.36 -1.99
N GLN A 42 -13.09 -9.33 -2.82
CA GLN A 42 -13.59 -8.02 -2.39
C GLN A 42 -15.05 -8.08 -1.93
N ILE A 43 -15.89 -8.88 -2.59
CA ILE A 43 -17.27 -9.14 -2.16
C ILE A 43 -17.28 -9.80 -0.78
N LEU A 44 -16.50 -10.87 -0.58
CA LEU A 44 -16.41 -11.54 0.73
C LEU A 44 -15.95 -10.60 1.85
N CYS A 45 -14.94 -9.77 1.57
CA CYS A 45 -14.48 -8.73 2.49
C CYS A 45 -15.59 -7.72 2.84
N SER A 46 -16.38 -7.31 1.84
CA SER A 46 -17.48 -6.35 2.02
C SER A 46 -18.64 -6.88 2.88
N LEU A 47 -18.78 -8.21 2.98
CA LEU A 47 -19.78 -8.89 3.81
C LEU A 47 -19.37 -9.01 5.29
N ALA A 48 -18.11 -8.70 5.62
CA ALA A 48 -17.66 -8.68 7.01
C ALA A 48 -18.36 -7.58 7.82
N GLN A 49 -18.40 -7.75 9.15
CA GLN A 49 -19.00 -6.79 10.06
C GLN A 49 -18.40 -5.39 9.87
N VAL A 50 -19.28 -4.37 9.87
CA VAL A 50 -18.88 -2.96 9.81
C VAL A 50 -17.93 -2.65 10.96
N GLY A 51 -16.77 -2.06 10.64
CA GLY A 51 -15.69 -1.78 11.59
C GLY A 51 -14.59 -2.84 11.66
N HIS A 52 -14.81 -4.04 11.11
CA HIS A 52 -13.74 -5.04 11.01
C HIS A 52 -12.69 -4.61 9.95
N PRO A 53 -11.37 -4.70 10.22
CA PRO A 53 -10.34 -4.26 9.29
C PRO A 53 -10.40 -4.90 7.90
N ILE A 54 -10.89 -6.15 7.81
CA ILE A 54 -11.06 -6.87 6.53
C ILE A 54 -12.08 -6.21 5.60
N ASN A 55 -12.98 -5.38 6.11
CA ASN A 55 -13.97 -4.67 5.31
C ASN A 55 -13.34 -3.53 4.47
N LYS A 56 -12.07 -3.17 4.75
CA LYS A 56 -11.34 -2.14 4.02
C LYS A 56 -11.02 -2.59 2.59
N PHE A 57 -10.97 -1.62 1.67
CA PHE A 57 -10.40 -1.82 0.35
C PHE A 57 -8.87 -1.80 0.43
N THR A 58 -8.23 -2.96 0.26
CA THR A 58 -6.79 -3.13 0.52
C THR A 58 -5.90 -2.86 -0.68
N TRP A 59 -6.45 -2.77 -1.89
CA TRP A 59 -5.64 -2.57 -3.10
C TRP A 59 -5.11 -1.14 -3.21
N GLY A 60 -6.00 -0.16 -3.02
CA GLY A 60 -5.74 1.22 -3.40
C GLY A 60 -6.00 1.47 -4.90
N ASN A 61 -6.16 2.74 -5.24
CA ASN A 61 -6.39 3.29 -6.59
C ASN A 61 -6.30 4.83 -6.52
N LEU A 62 -6.42 5.54 -7.64
CA LEU A 62 -6.40 7.01 -7.64
C LEU A 62 -7.48 7.63 -6.74
N LYS A 63 -8.67 7.01 -6.68
CA LYS A 63 -9.74 7.52 -5.83
C LYS A 63 -9.38 7.53 -4.34
N THR A 64 -8.69 6.51 -3.87
CA THR A 64 -8.25 6.40 -2.47
C THR A 64 -6.95 7.13 -2.17
N LEU A 65 -6.08 7.32 -3.17
CA LEU A 65 -4.73 7.86 -2.98
C LEU A 65 -4.53 9.28 -3.51
N LYS A 66 -5.50 9.84 -4.25
CA LYS A 66 -5.42 11.17 -4.90
C LYS A 66 -6.66 12.03 -4.67
N ASP A 67 -7.87 11.51 -4.88
CA ASP A 67 -9.07 12.35 -4.99
C ASP A 67 -9.44 13.10 -3.68
N ASN A 68 -9.07 12.57 -2.51
CA ASN A 68 -9.37 13.19 -1.21
C ASN A 68 -8.15 13.31 -0.28
N VAL A 69 -6.93 13.18 -0.83
CA VAL A 69 -5.69 13.18 -0.06
C VAL A 69 -4.69 14.09 -0.75
N THR A 70 -4.20 15.11 -0.03
CA THR A 70 -3.14 15.97 -0.57
C THR A 70 -1.82 15.23 -0.62
N ASP A 71 -0.90 15.67 -1.48
CA ASP A 71 0.43 15.05 -1.59
C ASP A 71 1.20 15.11 -0.27
N ASP A 72 1.06 16.19 0.50
CA ASP A 72 1.67 16.32 1.82
C ASP A 72 1.06 15.36 2.86
N GLN A 73 -0.26 15.18 2.83
CA GLN A 73 -0.94 14.24 3.71
C GLN A 73 -0.52 12.81 3.39
N LEU A 74 -0.50 12.41 2.11
CA LEU A 74 -0.06 11.07 1.74
C LEU A 74 1.41 10.85 2.08
N TYR A 75 2.27 11.84 1.79
CA TYR A 75 3.69 11.78 2.11
C TYR A 75 3.89 11.55 3.62
N SER A 76 3.24 12.35 4.44
CA SER A 76 3.32 12.23 5.90
C SER A 76 2.79 10.88 6.39
N ALA A 77 1.64 10.43 5.86
CA ALA A 77 1.02 9.16 6.22
C ALA A 77 1.90 7.94 5.87
N VAL A 78 2.56 7.94 4.71
CA VAL A 78 3.48 6.86 4.30
C VAL A 78 4.70 6.82 5.23
N HIS A 79 5.26 7.99 5.58
CA HIS A 79 6.37 8.08 6.52
C HIS A 79 5.99 7.59 7.92
N GLU A 80 4.82 8.01 8.42
CA GLU A 80 4.30 7.58 9.71
C GLU A 80 4.02 6.08 9.73
N PHE A 81 3.38 5.54 8.69
CA PHE A 81 3.09 4.11 8.57
C PHE A 81 4.38 3.29 8.62
N ARG A 82 5.42 3.71 7.88
CA ARG A 82 6.74 3.08 7.95
C ARG A 82 7.28 3.11 9.37
N GLN A 83 7.30 4.28 10.01
CA GLN A 83 7.85 4.42 11.37
C GLN A 83 7.12 3.53 12.39
N GLN A 84 5.80 3.39 12.28
CA GLN A 84 4.99 2.60 13.19
C GLN A 84 5.07 1.09 12.94
N HIS A 85 5.17 0.65 11.69
CA HIS A 85 5.00 -0.75 11.33
C HIS A 85 6.29 -1.47 10.90
N TYR A 86 7.30 -0.76 10.38
CA TYR A 86 8.56 -1.35 9.92
C TYR A 86 9.56 -1.50 11.07
N SER A 87 9.20 -2.32 12.07
CA SER A 87 10.05 -2.66 13.22
C SER A 87 10.71 -4.02 13.05
N SER A 88 11.99 -4.14 13.44
CA SER A 88 12.78 -5.37 13.26
C SER A 88 12.15 -6.62 13.89
N HIS A 89 11.48 -6.49 15.04
CA HIS A 89 10.80 -7.62 15.72
C HIS A 89 9.62 -8.21 14.94
N ARG A 90 9.14 -7.54 13.88
CA ARG A 90 8.06 -8.00 12.99
C ARG A 90 8.56 -8.50 11.63
N MET A 91 9.89 -8.53 11.42
CA MET A 91 10.50 -8.89 10.15
C MET A 91 11.19 -10.25 10.25
N THR A 92 11.13 -11.01 9.15
CA THR A 92 11.86 -12.28 9.00
C THR A 92 12.64 -12.22 7.69
N LEU A 93 13.90 -12.64 7.72
CA LEU A 93 14.79 -12.65 6.56
C LEU A 93 15.30 -14.07 6.31
N ALA A 94 15.22 -14.52 5.07
CA ALA A 94 15.87 -15.74 4.60
C ALA A 94 16.96 -15.36 3.58
N VAL A 95 18.12 -15.98 3.68
CA VAL A 95 19.24 -15.84 2.75
C VAL A 95 19.73 -17.23 2.37
N GLN A 96 20.19 -17.37 1.13
CA GLN A 96 20.77 -18.61 0.61
C GLN A 96 22.28 -18.64 0.85
#